data_AF-A0AAW6U3C6-F1
#
_entry.id   AF-A0AAW6U3C6-F1
#
_cell.length_a   1.000
_cell.length_b   1.000
_cell.length_c   1.000
_cell.angle_alpha   90.00
_cell.angle_beta   90.00
_cell.angle_gamma   90.00
#
_symmetry.space_group_name_H-M   'P 1'
#
loop_
_entity.id
_entity.type
_entity.pdbx_description
1 polymer ?
#
loop_
_entity_poly.entity_id
_entity_poly.type
_entity_poly.pdbx_seq_one_letter_code
_entity_poly.pdbx_strand_id
1 'polypeptide(L)'
;MTRIQSIQDIPAQLRGNWPGYLAQYWIFLVLLALAAIADMLSTVFFMAIDGPEAESHPVIRLISVVLGPVLGPVIGKLSQVAAAVVLTVYLRRWAIYIFVAVIILYAWAAVYNVVATPLLLPVH
;
A
#
# COMPACT_ATOMS: atom_id res chain seq x y z
N MET A 1 -9.61 -26.58 6.46
CA MET A 1 -10.33 -25.81 5.44
C MET A 1 -11.29 -24.89 6.17
N THR A 2 -11.05 -23.58 6.20
CA THR A 2 -11.92 -22.63 6.87
C THR A 2 -13.14 -22.40 5.98
N ARG A 3 -14.28 -23.01 6.34
CA ARG A 3 -15.55 -22.82 5.63
C ARG A 3 -16.10 -21.47 6.08
N ILE A 4 -15.97 -20.43 5.26
CA ILE A 4 -16.62 -19.14 5.51
C ILE A 4 -18.11 -19.38 5.27
N GLN A 5 -18.90 -19.46 6.34
CA GLN A 5 -20.33 -19.75 6.23
C GLN A 5 -21.15 -18.45 6.17
N SER A 6 -20.63 -17.35 6.73
CA SER A 6 -21.26 -16.02 6.72
C SER A 6 -20.25 -14.88 6.83
N ILE A 7 -20.60 -13.68 6.30
CA ILE A 7 -19.84 -12.42 6.50
C ILE A 7 -19.68 -12.11 8.00
N GLN A 8 -20.61 -12.59 8.82
CA GLN A 8 -20.58 -12.45 10.28
C GLN A 8 -19.39 -13.16 10.95
N ASP A 9 -18.73 -14.09 10.25
CA ASP A 9 -17.57 -14.83 10.78
C ASP A 9 -16.25 -14.03 10.66
N ILE A 10 -16.22 -12.99 9.82
CA ILE A 10 -15.00 -12.19 9.56
C ILE A 10 -14.43 -11.57 10.84
N PRO A 11 -15.22 -10.88 11.68
CA PRO A 11 -14.68 -10.27 12.90
C PRO A 11 -14.16 -11.31 13.89
N ALA A 12 -14.80 -12.48 13.96
CA ALA A 12 -14.35 -13.57 14.83
C ALA A 12 -13.00 -14.14 14.36
N GLN A 13 -12.82 -14.32 13.05
CA GLN A 13 -11.56 -14.77 12.46
C GLN A 13 -10.44 -13.75 12.65
N LEU A 14 -10.71 -12.46 12.45
CA LEU A 14 -9.74 -11.39 12.71
C LEU A 14 -9.30 -11.37 14.18
N ARG A 15 -10.25 -11.45 15.13
CA ARG A 15 -9.94 -11.51 16.56
C ARG A 15 -9.15 -12.76 16.93
N GLY A 16 -9.46 -13.91 16.34
CA GLY A 16 -8.72 -15.15 16.57
C GLY A 16 -7.29 -15.10 16.05
N ASN A 17 -7.06 -14.40 14.94
CA ASN A 17 -5.73 -14.29 14.33
C ASN A 17 -4.89 -13.13 14.86
N TRP A 18 -5.46 -12.19 15.61
CA TRP A 18 -4.77 -11.00 16.12
C TRP A 18 -3.68 -11.30 17.17
N PRO A 19 -3.89 -12.19 18.17
CA PRO A 19 -2.90 -12.44 19.21
C PRO A 19 -1.57 -12.97 18.64
N GLY A 20 -0.47 -12.33 19.03
CA GLY A 20 0.88 -12.67 18.57
C GLY A 20 1.18 -12.30 17.11
N TYR A 21 0.24 -11.71 16.35
CA TYR A 21 0.46 -11.30 14.96
C TYR A 21 1.59 -10.27 14.85
N LEU A 22 1.56 -9.21 15.67
CA LEU A 22 2.59 -8.17 15.67
C LEU A 22 3.98 -8.76 15.96
N ALA A 23 4.10 -9.56 17.01
CA ALA A 23 5.38 -10.18 17.39
C ALA A 23 5.89 -11.17 16.33
N GLN A 24 5.00 -11.85 15.60
CA GLN A 24 5.39 -12.79 14.55
C GLN A 24 5.84 -12.08 13.26
N TYR A 25 5.20 -10.98 12.89
CA TYR A 25 5.41 -10.33 11.59
C TYR A 25 6.02 -8.93 11.68
N TRP A 26 6.57 -8.52 12.84
CA TRP A 26 7.08 -7.16 13.05
C TRP A 26 8.09 -6.71 11.98
N ILE A 27 8.99 -7.60 11.54
CA ILE A 27 9.97 -7.29 10.48
C ILE A 27 9.23 -6.93 9.18
N PHE A 28 8.24 -7.73 8.78
CA PHE A 28 7.46 -7.48 7.57
C PHE A 28 6.60 -6.21 7.69
N LEU A 29 6.08 -5.90 8.87
CA LEU A 29 5.35 -4.67 9.12
C LEU A 29 6.25 -3.44 9.01
N VAL A 30 7.49 -3.51 9.53
CA VAL A 30 8.49 -2.44 9.38
C VAL A 30 8.88 -2.28 7.91
N LEU A 31 9.17 -3.37 7.21
CA LEU A 31 9.51 -3.32 5.79
C LEU A 31 8.35 -2.79 4.93
N LEU A 32 7.12 -3.21 5.24
CA LEU A 32 5.92 -2.67 4.59
C LEU A 32 5.79 -1.16 4.84
N ALA A 33 6.00 -0.71 6.07
CA ALA A 33 5.94 0.72 6.40
C ALA A 33 7.00 1.52 5.64
N LEU A 34 8.25 1.05 5.62
CA LEU A 34 9.34 1.71 4.89
C LEU A 34 9.08 1.76 3.38
N ALA A 35 8.67 0.64 2.78
CA ALA A 35 8.34 0.59 1.36
C ALA A 35 7.13 1.47 1.01
N ALA A 36 6.09 1.46 1.84
CA ALA A 36 4.91 2.30 1.66
C ALA A 36 5.23 3.80 1.78
N ILE A 37 6.10 4.19 2.72
CA ILE A 37 6.57 5.57 2.87
C ILE A 37 7.37 5.99 1.63
N ALA A 38 8.31 5.16 1.17
CA ALA A 38 9.10 5.45 -0.03
C ALA A 38 8.20 5.63 -1.26
N ASP A 39 7.25 4.72 -1.46
CA ASP A 39 6.28 4.78 -2.55
C ASP A 39 5.41 6.04 -2.47
N MET A 40 4.86 6.34 -1.29
CA MET A 40 4.08 7.56 -1.06
C MET A 40 4.89 8.83 -1.34
N LEU A 41 6.10 8.96 -0.79
CA LEU A 41 6.94 10.13 -0.99
C LEU A 41 7.33 10.30 -2.45
N SER A 42 7.65 9.20 -3.14
CA SER A 42 7.94 9.22 -4.58
C SER A 42 6.73 9.65 -5.41
N THR A 43 5.52 9.22 -5.03
CA THR A 43 4.27 9.60 -5.69
C THR A 43 3.98 11.08 -5.46
N VAL A 44 4.16 11.58 -4.23
CA VAL A 44 4.00 13.00 -3.91
C VAL A 44 5.00 13.85 -4.70
N PHE A 45 6.26 13.42 -4.77
CA PHE A 45 7.30 14.12 -5.53
C PHE A 45 6.95 14.16 -7.03
N PHE A 46 6.58 13.02 -7.61
CA PHE A 46 6.13 12.92 -8.99
C PHE A 46 4.91 13.81 -9.27
N MET A 47 3.86 13.71 -8.46
CA MET A 47 2.65 14.51 -8.64
C MET A 47 2.87 16.01 -8.40
N ALA A 48 3.89 16.38 -7.63
CA ALA A 48 4.27 17.78 -7.47
C ALA A 48 4.92 18.35 -8.74
N ILE A 49 5.50 17.51 -9.60
CA ILE A 49 6.12 17.90 -10.87
C ILE A 49 5.10 17.82 -12.01
N ASP A 50 4.50 16.65 -12.23
CA ASP A 50 3.67 16.34 -13.41
C ASP A 50 2.17 16.49 -13.16
N GLY A 51 1.78 16.76 -11.92
CA GLY A 51 0.38 16.87 -11.51
C GLY A 51 -0.32 15.52 -11.28
N PRO A 52 -1.51 15.53 -10.65
CA PRO A 52 -2.28 14.32 -10.35
C PRO A 52 -2.74 13.53 -11.58
N GLU A 53 -2.88 14.18 -12.74
CA GLU A 53 -3.43 13.58 -13.96
C GLU A 53 -2.49 12.57 -14.62
N ALA A 54 -1.17 12.71 -14.36
CA ALA A 54 -0.15 11.81 -14.85
C ALA A 54 -0.12 10.47 -14.07
N GLU A 55 -0.85 10.37 -12.95
CA GLU A 55 -0.92 9.17 -12.13
C GLU A 55 -1.64 8.03 -12.86
N SER A 56 -0.95 6.90 -12.99
CA SER A 56 -1.48 5.70 -13.65
C SER A 56 -2.50 4.96 -12.78
N HIS A 57 -2.41 5.05 -11.45
CA HIS A 57 -3.31 4.36 -10.54
C HIS A 57 -4.65 5.13 -10.43
N PRO A 58 -5.77 4.60 -10.97
CA PRO A 58 -7.00 5.38 -11.17
C PRO A 58 -7.62 5.88 -9.86
N VAL A 59 -7.57 5.06 -8.80
CA VAL A 59 -8.07 5.45 -7.48
C VAL A 59 -7.23 6.56 -6.86
N ILE A 60 -5.89 6.47 -6.94
CA ILE A 60 -5.01 7.49 -6.36
C ILE A 60 -5.16 8.77 -7.16
N ARG A 61 -5.19 8.71 -8.49
CA ARG A 61 -5.49 9.84 -9.37
C ARG A 61 -6.81 10.53 -8.96
N LEU A 62 -7.91 9.79 -8.84
CA LEU A 62 -9.21 10.36 -8.48
C LEU A 62 -9.15 11.09 -7.13
N ILE A 63 -8.53 10.47 -6.12
CA ILE A 63 -8.41 11.08 -4.79
C ILE A 63 -7.50 12.31 -4.86
N SER A 64 -6.39 12.24 -5.59
CA SER A 64 -5.41 13.34 -5.75
C SER A 64 -5.94 14.51 -6.57
N VAL A 65 -6.86 14.29 -7.51
CA VAL A 65 -7.58 15.38 -8.20
C VAL A 65 -8.46 16.17 -7.23
N VAL A 66 -9.05 15.50 -6.24
CA VAL A 66 -9.95 16.14 -5.26
C VAL A 66 -9.18 16.75 -4.08
N LEU A 67 -8.20 16.01 -3.54
CA LEU A 67 -7.48 16.37 -2.30
C LEU A 67 -6.10 16.99 -2.55
N GLY A 68 -5.67 17.04 -3.80
CA GLY A 68 -4.36 17.54 -4.21
C GLY A 68 -3.26 16.48 -4.18
N PRO A 69 -2.07 16.84 -4.74
CA PRO A 69 -0.95 15.92 -5.01
C PRO A 69 -0.25 15.41 -3.74
N VAL A 70 -0.57 15.96 -2.56
CA VAL A 70 0.03 15.56 -1.28
C VAL A 70 -0.95 14.72 -0.45
N LEU A 71 -2.14 15.24 -0.17
CA LEU A 71 -3.11 14.55 0.69
C LEU A 71 -3.70 13.30 0.00
N GLY A 72 -3.83 13.32 -1.33
CA GLY A 72 -4.32 12.18 -2.09
C GLY A 72 -3.45 10.93 -1.92
N PRO A 73 -2.14 10.99 -2.23
CA PRO A 73 -1.24 9.85 -2.02
C PRO A 73 -1.14 9.41 -0.57
N VAL A 74 -1.17 10.35 0.39
CA VAL A 74 -1.12 10.03 1.83
C VAL A 74 -2.32 9.20 2.25
N ILE A 75 -3.54 9.65 1.97
CA ILE A 75 -4.78 8.94 2.34
C ILE A 75 -4.89 7.62 1.58
N GLY A 76 -4.54 7.61 0.29
CA GLY A 76 -4.50 6.41 -0.53
C GLY A 76 -3.56 5.36 0.07
N LYS A 77 -2.34 5.74 0.43
CA LYS A 77 -1.36 4.80 0.99
C LYS A 77 -1.77 4.29 2.37
N LEU A 78 -2.28 5.15 3.24
CA LEU A 78 -2.77 4.74 4.56
C LEU A 78 -3.90 3.70 4.43
N SER A 79 -4.82 3.91 3.48
CA SER A 79 -5.92 2.97 3.21
C SER A 79 -5.39 1.63 2.68
N GLN A 80 -4.43 1.66 1.76
CA GLN A 80 -3.81 0.45 1.22
C GLN A 80 -3.02 -0.34 2.28
N VAL A 81 -2.26 0.34 3.14
CA VAL A 81 -1.52 -0.31 4.24
C VAL A 81 -2.50 -0.92 5.24
N ALA A 82 -3.56 -0.20 5.61
CA ALA A 82 -4.60 -0.73 6.49
C ALA A 82 -5.26 -1.99 5.88
N ALA A 83 -5.59 -1.95 4.58
CA ALA A 83 -6.14 -3.10 3.87
C ALA A 83 -5.16 -4.29 3.86
N ALA A 84 -3.87 -4.04 3.61
CA ALA A 84 -2.83 -5.08 3.64
C ALA A 84 -2.69 -5.72 5.03
N VAL A 85 -2.73 -4.92 6.10
CA VAL A 85 -2.70 -5.43 7.49
C VAL A 85 -3.95 -6.25 7.79
N VAL A 86 -5.14 -5.75 7.48
CA VAL A 86 -6.40 -6.50 7.69
C VAL A 86 -6.39 -7.83 6.92
N LEU A 87 -5.96 -7.79 5.66
CA LEU A 87 -5.87 -8.99 4.82
C LEU A 87 -4.87 -10.01 5.35
N THR A 88 -3.69 -9.58 5.80
CA THR A 88 -2.67 -10.47 6.34
C THR A 88 -3.02 -11.02 7.71
N VAL A 89 -3.76 -10.28 8.53
CA VAL A 89 -4.37 -10.82 9.77
C VAL A 89 -5.42 -11.87 9.42
N TYR A 90 -6.31 -11.56 8.48
CA TYR A 90 -7.38 -12.47 8.09
C TYR A 90 -6.83 -13.78 7.49
N LEU A 91 -5.87 -13.66 6.57
CA LEU A 91 -5.16 -14.75 5.90
C LEU A 91 -3.82 -15.05 6.56
N ARG A 92 -3.77 -15.12 7.90
CA ARG A 92 -2.52 -15.29 8.67
C ARG A 92 -1.59 -16.38 8.13
N ARG A 93 -2.15 -17.52 7.69
CA ARG A 93 -1.38 -18.63 7.09
C ARG A 93 -0.59 -18.23 5.83
N TRP A 94 -1.09 -17.26 5.07
CA TRP A 94 -0.51 -16.79 3.81
C TRP A 94 0.14 -15.40 3.94
N ALA A 95 0.17 -14.83 5.15
CA ALA A 95 0.59 -13.45 5.39
C ALA A 95 1.96 -13.11 4.79
N ILE A 96 2.94 -14.02 4.92
CA ILE A 96 4.31 -13.79 4.39
C ILE A 96 4.29 -13.56 2.87
N TYR A 97 3.54 -14.37 2.12
CA TYR A 97 3.48 -14.23 0.66
C TYR A 97 2.83 -12.91 0.26
N ILE A 98 1.79 -12.50 0.98
CA ILE A 98 1.11 -11.22 0.77
C ILE A 98 2.06 -10.06 1.09
N PHE A 99 2.75 -10.11 2.24
CA PHE A 99 3.73 -9.09 2.63
C PHE A 99 4.83 -8.94 1.59
N VAL A 100 5.48 -10.05 1.21
CA VAL A 100 6.58 -10.02 0.25
C VAL A 100 6.12 -9.44 -1.08
N ALA A 101 4.97 -9.87 -1.59
CA ALA A 101 4.42 -9.35 -2.84
C ALA A 101 4.14 -7.83 -2.75
N VAL A 102 3.46 -7.38 -1.69
CA VAL A 102 3.11 -5.96 -1.52
C VAL A 102 4.36 -5.10 -1.31
N ILE A 103 5.34 -5.56 -0.53
CA ILE A 103 6.60 -4.86 -0.30
C ILE A 103 7.36 -4.68 -1.62
N ILE A 104 7.47 -5.74 -2.43
CA ILE A 104 8.12 -5.67 -3.74
C ILE A 104 7.40 -4.68 -4.65
N LEU A 105 6.06 -4.72 -4.69
CA LEU A 105 5.27 -3.81 -5.52
C LEU A 105 5.44 -2.34 -5.09
N TYR A 106 5.44 -2.05 -3.78
CA TYR A 106 5.68 -0.69 -3.30
C TYR A 106 7.11 -0.22 -3.55
N ALA A 107 8.10 -1.07 -3.32
CA ALA A 107 9.49 -0.73 -3.62
C ALA A 107 9.68 -0.47 -5.12
N TRP A 108 9.05 -1.28 -5.97
CA TRP A 108 9.09 -1.09 -7.42
C TRP A 108 8.40 0.19 -7.86
N ALA A 109 7.22 0.49 -7.34
CA ALA A 109 6.53 1.75 -7.60
C ALA A 109 7.35 2.97 -7.17
N ALA A 110 8.02 2.89 -6.01
CA ALA A 110 8.93 3.93 -5.55
C ALA A 110 10.10 4.15 -6.52
N VAL A 111 10.74 3.07 -6.98
CA VAL A 111 11.80 3.13 -7.97
C VAL A 111 11.29 3.70 -9.29
N TYR A 112 10.13 3.27 -9.76
CA TYR A 112 9.52 3.78 -10.99
C TYR A 112 9.28 5.29 -10.91
N ASN A 113 8.66 5.77 -9.83
CA ASN A 113 8.35 7.18 -9.64
C ASN A 113 9.60 8.06 -9.51
N VAL A 114 10.68 7.55 -8.90
CA VAL A 114 11.94 8.30 -8.73
C VAL A 114 12.83 8.24 -9.97
N VAL A 115 12.91 7.09 -10.65
CA VAL A 115 13.87 6.84 -11.74
C VAL A 115 13.22 7.00 -13.11
N ALA A 116 12.07 6.36 -13.33
CA ALA A 116 11.45 6.35 -14.65
C ALA A 116 10.86 7.72 -14.99
N THR A 117 10.26 8.43 -14.04
CA THR A 117 9.64 9.72 -14.32
C THR A 117 10.62 10.80 -14.82
N PRO A 118 11.75 11.07 -14.14
CA PRO A 118 12.71 12.06 -14.65
C PRO A 118 13.46 11.60 -15.91
N LEU A 119 13.52 10.29 -16.20
CA LEU A 119 14.14 9.76 -17.43
C LEU A 119 13.19 9.74 -18.64
N LEU A 120 11.88 9.66 -18.43
CA LEU A 120 10.87 9.55 -19.50
C LEU A 120 10.24 10.90 -19.88
N LEU A 121 10.30 11.90 -19.01
CA LEU A 121 9.81 13.26 -19.28
C LEU A 121 10.99 14.23 -19.22
N PRO A 122 11.67 14.52 -20.36
CA PRO A 122 12.65 15.59 -20.39
C PRO A 122 11.93 16.90 -20.07
N VAL A 123 12.47 17.62 -19.08
CA VAL A 123 12.09 19.00 -18.74
C VAL A 123 12.14 19.83 -20.02
N HIS A 124 10.97 20.26 -20.50
CA HIS A 124 10.82 21.28 -21.54
C HIS A 124 10.37 22.59 -20.90
#